data_AF-A0A849VL34-F1
#
_entry.id   AF-A0A849VL34-F1
#
_cell.length_a   1.000
_cell.length_b   1.000
_cell.length_c   1.000
_cell.angle_alpha   90.00
_cell.angle_beta   90.00
_cell.angle_gamma   90.00
#
_symmetry.space_group_name_H-M   'P 1'
#
loop_
_entity.id
_entity.type
_entity.pdbx_description
1 polymer ?
#
loop_
_entity_poly.entity_id
_entity_poly.type
_entity_poly.pdbx_seq_one_letter_code
_entity_poly.pdbx_strand_id
1 'polypeptide(L)'
;MSQRKIIILLLILSCCVLLYFITSKAEQGPAAPQSVNDTHQVSTANNPKQIPPQLSTQSEKINQKDSTSCEAFERAQEKLYRMKFNFVGLKAIGWYFEGTDKHQIAQALTALYGYDKAMMWVEQVNGLSRYHEKHTALMQRIDELDYDAISEPDKLSLHQLGDYRVNTYTEHFDFNKQLNLYPDVELTLWLGELSRALYAVDFQRSLSIINKLQKFSRNQLFFEHPLRNSDNVVSLSAFAKQHAQQLFNAMFALAPVYLDDKHNSQTSFIKQTFMGINRDQSSWRIKEVSSHSFEVAPGVQKRMDELVIRYSGLQVEPNAADICAHQTIRPSIPIRNIKTDDLNTKLGKRWQVIGDFLCPKKSFVFAYVAISSSLNNHQLNLDGLKNFETIMANSAKLKAVFRDLDGYESTVLFEQLYAESPYTSEQINTLIEDKVTPLNSDFYAMLFRLPIEQQKQLLVAQQYNLKNTNPLGFSLITQVLEKDLRRPESVVDELIPFLISQGVSLVSSENDVDPLWFKLQTLNEVGDPKRALPFNALSSLIEHTQLNDTHIDAMYKIKRKHEWLYNRLIEHFPKLDFDKPDELIEIECTF
;
A
#
# COMPACT_ATOMS: atom_id res chain seq x y z
N MET A 1 -12.73 -16.81 32.25
CA MET A 1 -12.05 -17.45 31.10
C MET A 1 -12.61 -17.08 29.71
N SER A 2 -13.61 -16.19 29.56
CA SER A 2 -14.14 -15.85 28.22
C SER A 2 -13.29 -14.83 27.44
N GLN A 3 -13.06 -13.63 28.01
CA GLN A 3 -12.43 -12.49 27.31
C GLN A 3 -11.08 -12.79 26.65
N ARG A 4 -10.18 -13.57 27.28
CA ARG A 4 -8.88 -13.92 26.69
C ARG A 4 -9.00 -14.63 25.32
N LYS A 5 -10.04 -15.44 25.09
CA LYS A 5 -10.26 -16.07 23.77
C LYS A 5 -10.72 -15.06 22.72
N ILE A 6 -11.51 -14.06 23.12
CA ILE A 6 -12.01 -13.00 22.22
C ILE A 6 -10.86 -12.06 21.81
N ILE A 7 -10.00 -11.68 22.77
CA ILE A 7 -8.82 -10.83 22.52
C ILE A 7 -7.83 -11.53 21.59
N ILE A 8 -7.56 -12.83 21.79
CA ILE A 8 -6.71 -13.62 20.88
C ILE A 8 -7.34 -13.71 19.48
N LEU A 9 -8.67 -13.90 19.38
CA LEU A 9 -9.36 -13.93 18.08
C LEU A 9 -9.25 -12.59 17.35
N LEU A 10 -9.42 -11.46 18.06
CA LEU A 10 -9.28 -10.10 17.51
C LEU A 10 -7.84 -9.79 17.10
N LEU A 11 -6.84 -10.22 17.86
CA LEU A 11 -5.42 -10.08 17.49
C LEU A 11 -5.07 -10.91 16.25
N ILE A 12 -5.59 -12.13 16.13
CA ILE A 12 -5.40 -12.95 14.92
C ILE A 12 -6.11 -12.31 13.72
N LEU A 13 -7.35 -11.81 13.88
CA LEU A 13 -8.08 -11.12 12.81
C LEU A 13 -7.34 -9.84 12.37
N SER A 14 -6.88 -9.02 13.32
CA SER A 14 -6.10 -7.82 13.08
C SER A 14 -4.76 -8.11 12.41
N CYS A 15 -4.07 -9.20 12.79
CA CYS A 15 -2.84 -9.64 12.15
C CYS A 15 -3.06 -10.16 10.73
N CYS A 16 -4.15 -10.89 10.46
CA CYS A 16 -4.54 -11.27 9.11
C CYS A 16 -4.89 -10.05 8.23
N VAL A 17 -5.55 -9.04 8.79
CA VAL A 17 -5.83 -7.76 8.10
C VAL A 17 -4.53 -6.99 7.83
N LEU A 18 -3.60 -6.92 8.78
CA LEU A 18 -2.29 -6.30 8.58
C LEU A 18 -1.44 -7.05 7.54
N LEU A 19 -1.43 -8.39 7.54
CA LEU A 19 -0.73 -9.20 6.53
C LEU A 19 -1.34 -9.05 5.13
N TYR A 20 -2.65 -8.82 5.04
CA TYR A 20 -3.31 -8.44 3.78
C TYR A 20 -2.82 -7.06 3.32
N PHE A 21 -2.95 -6.01 4.14
CA PHE A 21 -2.52 -4.66 3.77
C PHE A 21 -1.00 -4.50 3.52
N ILE A 22 -0.14 -5.27 4.19
CA ILE A 22 1.31 -5.27 3.94
C ILE A 22 1.67 -5.94 2.60
N THR A 23 0.81 -6.83 2.08
CA THR A 23 1.02 -7.47 0.76
C THR A 23 0.30 -6.77 -0.40
N SER A 24 -0.44 -5.67 -0.15
CA SER A 24 -1.11 -4.86 -1.17
C SER A 24 -0.98 -3.33 -0.93
N LYS A 25 -0.05 -2.68 -1.64
CA LYS A 25 0.03 -1.20 -1.79
C LYS A 25 -0.76 -0.78 -3.06
N ALA A 26 -1.65 0.23 -3.08
CA ALA A 26 -1.54 1.69 -2.74
C ALA A 26 -0.88 2.51 -3.90
N GLU A 27 -1.13 3.82 -4.12
CA GLU A 27 -1.37 4.97 -3.21
C GLU A 27 -2.48 5.99 -3.67
N GLN A 28 -2.68 7.15 -3.00
CA GLN A 28 -3.95 7.96 -2.98
C GLN A 28 -3.86 9.54 -2.93
N GLY A 29 -4.80 10.25 -3.61
CA GLY A 29 -5.22 11.71 -3.64
C GLY A 29 -4.17 12.87 -3.67
N PRO A 30 -4.39 14.12 -4.22
CA PRO A 30 -5.64 14.84 -4.59
C PRO A 30 -5.54 15.69 -5.92
N ALA A 31 -6.27 16.75 -6.30
CA ALA A 31 -7.43 17.58 -5.85
C ALA A 31 -7.25 18.80 -4.90
N ALA A 32 -8.08 19.87 -4.85
CA ALA A 32 -9.34 20.35 -5.52
C ALA A 32 -9.14 21.87 -5.96
N PRO A 33 -10.11 22.84 -6.02
CA PRO A 33 -11.53 22.98 -6.46
C PRO A 33 -11.62 23.80 -7.82
N GLN A 34 -12.65 24.47 -8.41
CA GLN A 34 -14.14 24.75 -8.40
C GLN A 34 -14.50 25.26 -9.86
N SER A 35 -15.59 25.88 -10.42
CA SER A 35 -17.07 26.18 -10.29
C SER A 35 -17.48 27.11 -11.51
N VAL A 36 -18.70 27.43 -12.04
CA VAL A 36 -20.16 27.12 -11.89
C VAL A 36 -21.02 27.76 -13.04
N ASN A 37 -22.33 27.41 -13.19
CA ASN A 37 -23.49 28.09 -13.86
C ASN A 37 -23.98 27.79 -15.33
N ASP A 38 -25.33 27.76 -15.43
CA ASP A 38 -26.28 28.04 -16.54
C ASP A 38 -26.70 27.04 -17.66
N THR A 39 -27.84 26.38 -17.38
CA THR A 39 -29.07 26.25 -18.22
C THR A 39 -29.25 25.07 -19.20
N HIS A 40 -30.47 24.51 -19.16
CA HIS A 40 -30.98 23.38 -19.95
C HIS A 40 -30.98 23.59 -21.47
N GLN A 41 -30.81 22.50 -22.22
CA GLN A 41 -31.92 21.95 -23.01
C GLN A 41 -31.71 20.46 -23.37
N VAL A 42 -32.81 19.73 -23.54
CA VAL A 42 -32.83 18.32 -23.97
C VAL A 42 -32.90 18.27 -25.50
N SER A 43 -32.04 17.47 -26.13
CA SER A 43 -32.23 17.02 -27.51
C SER A 43 -31.66 15.62 -27.72
N THR A 44 -32.24 14.86 -28.65
CA THR A 44 -31.98 13.44 -28.86
C THR A 44 -30.85 13.16 -29.84
N ALA A 45 -30.13 12.06 -29.58
CA ALA A 45 -29.36 11.26 -30.52
C ALA A 45 -28.30 11.97 -31.40
N ASN A 46 -27.02 11.78 -31.03
CA ASN A 46 -25.96 11.41 -31.97
C ASN A 46 -24.75 10.84 -31.23
N ASN A 47 -24.11 9.79 -31.78
CA ASN A 47 -22.81 9.33 -31.31
C ASN A 47 -21.71 10.23 -31.91
N PRO A 48 -20.91 10.95 -31.11
CA PRO A 48 -19.79 11.73 -31.63
C PRO A 48 -18.61 10.80 -31.93
N LYS A 49 -18.56 10.23 -33.13
CA LYS A 49 -17.31 9.69 -33.67
C LYS A 49 -16.32 10.84 -33.91
N GLN A 50 -15.06 10.60 -33.56
CA GLN A 50 -13.88 11.46 -33.79
C GLN A 50 -13.89 12.82 -33.07
N ILE A 51 -13.10 12.90 -32.00
CA ILE A 51 -12.56 14.16 -31.50
C ILE A 51 -11.47 14.63 -32.50
N PRO A 52 -11.47 15.88 -32.98
CA PRO A 52 -10.43 16.36 -33.90
C PRO A 52 -9.05 16.44 -33.23
N PRO A 53 -7.96 16.00 -33.89
CA PRO A 53 -6.61 16.13 -33.34
C PRO A 53 -6.16 17.59 -33.34
N GLN A 54 -5.92 18.17 -32.16
CA GLN A 54 -5.17 19.42 -32.05
C GLN A 54 -3.67 19.19 -32.33
N LEU A 55 -3.01 20.23 -32.84
CA LEU A 55 -1.64 20.12 -33.37
C LEU A 55 -0.64 19.61 -32.34
N SER A 56 0.08 18.55 -32.71
CA SER A 56 1.17 18.00 -31.90
C SER A 56 2.37 18.94 -31.87
N THR A 57 2.75 19.38 -30.67
CA THR A 57 4.10 19.88 -30.44
C THR A 57 5.04 18.69 -30.33
N GLN A 58 6.14 18.68 -31.07
CA GLN A 58 7.07 17.54 -31.09
C GLN A 58 7.80 17.40 -29.75
N SER A 59 7.34 16.45 -28.92
CA SER A 59 8.16 15.81 -27.90
C SER A 59 8.71 14.50 -28.50
N GLU A 60 9.95 14.14 -28.16
CA GLU A 60 10.62 12.99 -28.76
C GLU A 60 9.87 11.68 -28.49
N LYS A 61 9.30 11.07 -29.53
CA LYS A 61 8.96 9.65 -29.50
C LYS A 61 10.27 8.87 -29.44
N ILE A 62 10.58 8.32 -28.27
CA ILE A 62 11.54 7.22 -28.17
C ILE A 62 11.02 6.12 -29.09
N ASN A 63 11.78 5.79 -30.15
CA ASN A 63 11.43 4.74 -31.09
C ASN A 63 11.62 3.36 -30.44
N GLN A 64 10.74 3.01 -29.52
CA GLN A 64 10.37 1.61 -29.33
C GLN A 64 9.84 1.13 -30.69
N LYS A 65 10.60 0.24 -31.33
CA LYS A 65 10.08 -0.59 -32.43
C LYS A 65 8.75 -1.20 -32.00
N ASP A 66 7.84 -1.42 -32.94
CA ASP A 66 6.59 -2.15 -32.73
C ASP A 66 6.85 -3.58 -32.22
N SER A 67 7.09 -3.72 -30.91
CA SER A 67 7.17 -5.00 -30.25
C SER A 67 5.75 -5.52 -30.12
N THR A 68 5.43 -6.59 -30.84
CA THR A 68 4.21 -7.37 -30.61
C THR A 68 4.34 -8.08 -29.26
N SER A 69 4.12 -7.36 -28.16
CA SER A 69 4.06 -7.95 -26.82
C SER A 69 2.76 -8.77 -26.68
N CYS A 70 2.78 -9.70 -25.73
CA CYS A 70 1.68 -10.60 -25.45
C CYS A 70 1.42 -10.59 -23.95
N GLU A 71 0.31 -10.00 -23.54
CA GLU A 71 -0.03 -9.73 -22.13
C GLU A 71 -0.22 -11.04 -21.32
N ALA A 72 -0.53 -12.16 -21.98
CA ALA A 72 -0.52 -13.48 -21.35
C ALA A 72 0.91 -14.00 -21.07
N PHE A 73 1.86 -13.71 -21.95
CA PHE A 73 3.26 -14.07 -21.80
C PHE A 73 3.96 -13.25 -20.71
N GLU A 74 3.73 -11.93 -20.65
CA GLU A 74 4.23 -11.06 -19.58
C GLU A 74 3.77 -11.55 -18.19
N ARG A 75 2.47 -11.85 -18.05
CA ARG A 75 1.91 -12.39 -16.80
C ARG A 75 2.44 -13.80 -16.47
N ALA A 76 2.74 -14.63 -17.47
CA ALA A 76 3.36 -15.93 -17.26
C ALA A 76 4.81 -15.80 -16.77
N GLN A 77 5.60 -14.89 -17.35
CA GLN A 77 6.96 -14.59 -16.88
C GLN A 77 6.96 -14.10 -15.42
N GLU A 78 6.08 -13.16 -15.06
CA GLU A 78 6.04 -12.63 -13.69
C GLU A 78 5.61 -13.70 -12.67
N LYS A 79 4.58 -14.50 -12.99
CA LYS A 79 4.15 -15.63 -12.15
C LYS A 79 5.29 -16.62 -11.93
N LEU A 80 6.00 -16.99 -13.00
CA LEU A 80 7.09 -17.96 -12.95
C LEU A 80 8.29 -17.42 -12.15
N TYR A 81 8.66 -16.16 -12.36
CA TYR A 81 9.73 -15.47 -11.60
C TYR A 81 9.45 -15.48 -10.10
N ARG A 82 8.22 -15.14 -9.68
CA ARG A 82 7.76 -15.22 -8.29
C ARG A 82 7.88 -16.65 -7.72
N MET A 83 7.49 -17.67 -8.49
CA MET A 83 7.61 -19.08 -8.09
C MET A 83 9.06 -19.54 -7.97
N LYS A 84 9.93 -19.22 -8.93
CA LYS A 84 11.36 -19.57 -8.91
C LYS A 84 12.04 -18.97 -7.68
N PHE A 85 11.86 -17.66 -7.43
CA PHE A 85 12.42 -17.00 -6.25
C PHE A 85 11.98 -17.66 -4.94
N ASN A 86 10.67 -17.90 -4.74
CA ASN A 86 10.19 -18.46 -3.47
C ASN A 86 10.69 -19.90 -3.25
N PHE A 87 10.75 -20.74 -4.29
CA PHE A 87 11.29 -22.10 -4.18
C PHE A 87 12.78 -22.09 -3.82
N VAL A 88 13.58 -21.34 -4.57
CA VAL A 88 15.03 -21.22 -4.36
C VAL A 88 15.32 -20.62 -2.99
N GLY A 89 14.60 -19.58 -2.58
CA GLY A 89 14.72 -18.99 -1.24
C GLY A 89 14.40 -19.98 -0.11
N LEU A 90 13.36 -20.81 -0.27
CA LEU A 90 13.01 -21.85 0.72
C LEU A 90 14.10 -22.94 0.81
N LYS A 91 14.61 -23.45 -0.32
CA LYS A 91 15.76 -24.39 -0.32
C LYS A 91 17.02 -23.75 0.27
N ALA A 92 17.25 -22.46 0.03
CA ALA A 92 18.39 -21.72 0.58
C ALA A 92 18.35 -21.54 2.11
N ILE A 93 17.17 -21.59 2.75
CA ILE A 93 17.06 -21.68 4.22
C ILE A 93 17.68 -22.99 4.72
N GLY A 94 17.45 -24.10 4.01
CA GLY A 94 18.10 -25.39 4.30
C GLY A 94 19.62 -25.28 4.21
N TRP A 95 20.13 -24.68 3.13
CA TRP A 95 21.58 -24.48 2.93
C TRP A 95 22.23 -23.65 4.05
N TYR A 96 21.52 -22.65 4.59
CA TYR A 96 21.98 -21.86 5.74
C TYR A 96 22.08 -22.72 7.01
N PHE A 97 21.09 -23.57 7.29
CA PHE A 97 21.15 -24.50 8.43
C PHE A 97 22.20 -25.61 8.25
N GLU A 98 22.48 -26.02 7.00
CA GLU A 98 23.64 -26.86 6.63
C GLU A 98 25.00 -26.16 6.79
N GLY A 99 25.04 -24.86 7.13
CA GLY A 99 26.26 -24.10 7.39
C GLY A 99 26.82 -23.30 6.20
N THR A 100 26.06 -23.13 5.12
CA THR A 100 26.41 -22.21 4.02
C THR A 100 26.28 -20.76 4.49
N ASP A 101 27.23 -19.90 4.16
CA ASP A 101 27.24 -18.52 4.68
C ASP A 101 26.04 -17.70 4.21
N LYS A 102 25.42 -16.98 5.15
CA LYS A 102 24.20 -16.19 4.92
C LYS A 102 24.43 -15.02 3.95
N HIS A 103 25.62 -14.42 3.93
CA HIS A 103 25.93 -13.32 3.03
C HIS A 103 26.22 -13.82 1.62
N GLN A 104 26.91 -14.95 1.46
CA GLN A 104 27.07 -15.62 0.16
C GLN A 104 25.72 -15.97 -0.48
N ILE A 105 24.76 -16.47 0.31
CA ILE A 105 23.40 -16.73 -0.17
C ILE A 105 22.69 -15.41 -0.53
N ALA A 106 22.75 -14.38 0.32
CA ALA A 106 22.10 -13.11 0.04
C ALA A 106 22.68 -12.39 -1.20
N GLN A 107 23.99 -12.48 -1.45
CA GLN A 107 24.63 -12.00 -2.67
C GLN A 107 24.12 -12.76 -3.91
N ALA A 108 24.05 -14.09 -3.84
CA ALA A 108 23.50 -14.91 -4.93
C ALA A 108 22.03 -14.56 -5.24
N LEU A 109 21.19 -14.41 -4.22
CA LEU A 109 19.79 -13.99 -4.38
C LEU A 109 19.69 -12.55 -4.92
N THR A 110 20.63 -11.66 -4.59
CA THR A 110 20.66 -10.29 -5.12
C THR A 110 20.98 -10.29 -6.62
N ALA A 111 21.99 -11.07 -7.03
CA ALA A 111 22.37 -11.20 -8.44
C ALA A 111 21.25 -11.80 -9.30
N LEU A 112 20.52 -12.79 -8.78
CA LEU A 112 19.47 -13.52 -9.50
C LEU A 112 18.09 -12.85 -9.46
N TYR A 113 17.73 -12.19 -8.35
CA TYR A 113 16.35 -11.75 -8.07
C TYR A 113 16.19 -10.29 -7.60
N GLY A 114 17.28 -9.52 -7.51
CA GLY A 114 17.28 -8.15 -7.00
C GLY A 114 17.44 -8.06 -5.49
N TYR A 115 17.83 -6.87 -5.02
CA TYR A 115 18.26 -6.65 -3.63
C TYR A 115 17.10 -6.79 -2.63
N ASP A 116 15.90 -6.30 -2.97
CA ASP A 116 14.73 -6.42 -2.09
C ASP A 116 14.29 -7.88 -1.88
N LYS A 117 14.49 -8.75 -2.88
CA LYS A 117 14.21 -10.18 -2.77
C LYS A 117 15.24 -10.90 -1.88
N ALA A 118 16.51 -10.53 -1.99
CA ALA A 118 17.53 -10.99 -1.05
C ALA A 118 17.27 -10.53 0.39
N MET A 119 16.87 -9.27 0.59
CA MET A 119 16.54 -8.75 1.92
C MET A 119 15.29 -9.39 2.53
N MET A 120 14.24 -9.63 1.74
CA MET A 120 13.07 -10.40 2.16
C MET A 120 13.46 -11.79 2.70
N TRP A 121 14.42 -12.46 2.04
CA TRP A 121 14.96 -13.74 2.52
C TRP A 121 15.77 -13.58 3.83
N VAL A 122 16.66 -12.59 3.92
CA VAL A 122 17.44 -12.28 5.14
C VAL A 122 16.52 -12.00 6.35
N GLU A 123 15.48 -11.19 6.15
CA GLU A 123 14.49 -10.83 7.17
C GLU A 123 13.73 -12.07 7.69
N GLN A 124 13.39 -13.04 6.82
CA GLN A 124 12.83 -14.31 7.30
C GLN A 124 13.87 -15.12 8.11
N VAL A 125 15.06 -15.35 7.53
CA VAL A 125 16.13 -16.19 8.08
C VAL A 125 16.61 -15.73 9.45
N ASN A 126 16.74 -14.41 9.67
CA ASN A 126 17.19 -13.87 10.95
C ASN A 126 16.29 -14.28 12.14
N GLY A 127 15.01 -14.57 11.89
CA GLY A 127 14.05 -15.03 12.90
C GLY A 127 13.93 -16.56 13.05
N LEU A 128 14.65 -17.36 12.25
CA LEU A 128 14.60 -18.82 12.27
C LEU A 128 15.77 -19.40 13.09
N SER A 129 15.47 -20.07 14.20
CA SER A 129 16.47 -20.69 15.09
C SER A 129 16.59 -22.20 14.87
N ARG A 130 17.80 -22.73 14.93
CA ARG A 130 18.04 -24.20 14.96
C ARG A 130 17.52 -24.86 16.24
N TYR A 131 17.33 -24.09 17.30
CA TYR A 131 16.84 -24.55 18.61
C TYR A 131 15.31 -24.45 18.72
N HIS A 132 14.62 -23.92 17.71
CA HIS A 132 13.16 -23.80 17.70
C HIS A 132 12.49 -25.18 17.65
N GLU A 133 11.40 -25.37 18.40
CA GLU A 133 10.69 -26.66 18.51
C GLU A 133 10.23 -27.23 17.15
N LYS A 134 9.91 -26.34 16.19
CA LYS A 134 9.51 -26.73 14.83
C LYS A 134 10.67 -26.78 13.83
N HIS A 135 11.93 -26.67 14.24
CA HIS A 135 13.08 -26.66 13.32
C HIS A 135 13.14 -27.92 12.44
N THR A 136 12.97 -29.11 13.04
CA THR A 136 12.94 -30.38 12.29
C THR A 136 11.79 -30.43 11.28
N ALA A 137 10.61 -29.91 11.65
CA ALA A 137 9.44 -29.85 10.77
C ALA A 137 9.60 -28.79 9.65
N LEU A 138 10.39 -27.73 9.87
CA LEU A 138 10.78 -26.78 8.83
C LEU A 138 11.73 -27.44 7.83
N MET A 139 12.78 -28.11 8.32
CA MET A 139 13.75 -28.79 7.47
C MET A 139 13.09 -29.88 6.63
N GLN A 140 12.26 -30.73 7.24
CA GLN A 140 11.45 -31.72 6.53
C GLN A 140 10.56 -31.06 5.45
N ARG A 141 9.83 -29.98 5.78
CA ARG A 141 9.02 -29.25 4.79
C ARG A 141 9.87 -28.70 3.64
N ILE A 142 11.08 -28.21 3.91
CA ILE A 142 12.02 -27.69 2.89
C ILE A 142 12.53 -28.82 2.00
N ASP A 143 12.91 -29.96 2.58
CA ASP A 143 13.40 -31.13 1.85
C ASP A 143 12.31 -31.69 0.91
N GLU A 144 11.09 -31.84 1.43
CA GLU A 144 9.89 -32.29 0.72
C GLU A 144 9.38 -31.33 -0.38
N LEU A 145 9.90 -30.09 -0.48
CA LEU A 145 9.52 -29.21 -1.59
C LEU A 145 9.97 -29.79 -2.94
N ASP A 146 9.01 -30.02 -3.83
CA ASP A 146 9.20 -30.39 -5.22
C ASP A 146 8.64 -29.27 -6.13
N TYR A 147 9.47 -28.69 -6.99
CA TYR A 147 9.04 -27.62 -7.88
C TYR A 147 8.12 -28.14 -9.00
N ASP A 148 8.43 -29.33 -9.53
CA ASP A 148 7.78 -29.87 -10.73
C ASP A 148 6.38 -30.44 -10.40
N ALA A 149 6.09 -30.67 -9.11
CA ALA A 149 4.78 -31.10 -8.60
C ALA A 149 3.83 -29.97 -8.14
N ILE A 150 4.26 -28.69 -8.12
CA ILE A 150 3.50 -27.60 -7.50
C ILE A 150 2.71 -26.78 -8.55
N SER A 151 1.39 -27.01 -8.58
CA SER A 151 0.43 -26.29 -9.44
C SER A 151 0.04 -24.89 -8.94
N GLU A 152 0.25 -24.60 -7.65
CA GLU A 152 -0.25 -23.39 -6.97
C GLU A 152 0.91 -22.60 -6.35
N PRO A 153 1.16 -21.34 -6.78
CA PRO A 153 2.26 -20.52 -6.26
C PRO A 153 2.24 -20.35 -4.73
N ASP A 154 1.05 -20.27 -4.14
CA ASP A 154 0.86 -19.91 -2.74
C ASP A 154 1.34 -21.00 -1.76
N LYS A 155 1.63 -22.21 -2.22
CA LYS A 155 2.29 -23.27 -1.42
C LYS A 155 3.79 -23.00 -1.21
N LEU A 156 4.39 -22.22 -2.12
CA LEU A 156 5.77 -21.76 -2.09
C LEU A 156 5.79 -20.27 -1.73
N SER A 157 5.78 -19.96 -0.43
CA SER A 157 5.85 -18.57 0.04
C SER A 157 6.74 -18.43 1.27
N LEU A 158 7.79 -17.61 1.16
CA LEU A 158 8.66 -17.23 2.28
C LEU A 158 7.88 -16.49 3.39
N HIS A 159 6.75 -15.86 3.06
CA HIS A 159 5.90 -15.18 4.06
C HIS A 159 5.14 -16.15 4.98
N GLN A 160 4.97 -17.42 4.58
CA GLN A 160 4.29 -18.44 5.40
C GLN A 160 5.19 -19.10 6.47
N LEU A 161 6.37 -18.51 6.73
CA LEU A 161 7.34 -19.04 7.69
C LEU A 161 7.14 -18.54 9.12
N GLY A 162 6.19 -17.63 9.37
CA GLY A 162 5.93 -17.05 10.70
C GLY A 162 5.73 -18.10 11.80
N ASP A 163 5.12 -19.24 11.46
CA ASP A 163 4.85 -20.36 12.37
C ASP A 163 6.12 -21.07 12.89
N TYR A 164 7.26 -20.87 12.22
CA TYR A 164 8.58 -21.43 12.55
C TYR A 164 9.58 -20.37 13.07
N ARG A 165 9.20 -19.09 13.11
CA ARG A 165 10.05 -17.98 13.57
C ARG A 165 9.87 -17.73 15.06
N VAL A 166 10.92 -17.30 15.74
CA VAL A 166 10.88 -16.95 17.16
C VAL A 166 10.04 -15.69 17.35
N ASN A 167 8.87 -15.83 17.99
CA ASN A 167 7.91 -14.73 18.16
C ASN A 167 8.37 -13.74 19.24
N THR A 168 8.67 -12.51 18.81
CA THR A 168 9.15 -11.41 19.66
C THR A 168 8.05 -10.50 20.23
N TYR A 169 6.78 -10.82 20.00
CA TYR A 169 5.60 -10.02 20.36
C TYR A 169 4.65 -10.74 21.33
N THR A 170 5.15 -11.70 22.11
CA THR A 170 4.34 -12.47 23.07
C THR A 170 4.02 -11.66 24.34
N GLU A 171 2.78 -11.82 24.83
CA GLU A 171 2.42 -11.38 26.19
C GLU A 171 3.34 -12.13 27.18
N HIS A 172 4.10 -11.37 28.00
CA HIS A 172 5.19 -11.88 28.85
C HIS A 172 6.49 -12.32 28.13
N PHE A 173 6.88 -11.69 27.01
CA PHE A 173 8.23 -11.85 26.46
C PHE A 173 9.34 -11.44 27.46
N ASP A 174 10.26 -12.36 27.77
CA ASP A 174 11.48 -12.14 28.56
C ASP A 174 12.70 -12.28 27.63
N PHE A 175 13.37 -11.17 27.37
CA PHE A 175 14.54 -11.13 26.48
C PHE A 175 15.67 -12.07 26.91
N ASN A 176 15.99 -12.13 28.21
CA ASN A 176 17.12 -12.93 28.68
C ASN A 176 16.81 -14.42 28.56
N LYS A 177 15.57 -14.82 28.86
CA LYS A 177 15.10 -16.19 28.64
C LYS A 177 15.11 -16.57 27.17
N GLN A 178 14.61 -15.69 26.29
CA GLN A 178 14.53 -15.96 24.85
C GLN A 178 15.92 -16.00 24.19
N LEU A 179 16.85 -15.13 24.61
CA LEU A 179 18.25 -15.16 24.17
C LEU A 179 18.99 -16.44 24.60
N ASN A 180 18.70 -16.94 25.81
CA ASN A 180 19.27 -18.22 26.29
C ASN A 180 18.70 -19.45 25.56
N LEU A 181 17.47 -19.36 25.03
CA LEU A 181 16.85 -20.44 24.26
C LEU A 181 17.23 -20.41 22.77
N TYR A 182 17.33 -19.21 22.19
CA TYR A 182 17.50 -18.99 20.75
C TYR A 182 18.67 -18.01 20.46
N PRO A 183 19.92 -18.35 20.82
CA PRO A 183 21.06 -17.45 20.69
C PRO A 183 21.46 -17.16 19.24
N ASP A 184 21.05 -17.97 18.27
CA ASP A 184 21.36 -17.77 16.84
C ASP A 184 20.45 -16.74 16.15
N VAL A 185 19.36 -16.29 16.79
CA VAL A 185 18.46 -15.23 16.30
C VAL A 185 18.56 -13.92 17.10
N GLU A 186 19.64 -13.71 17.85
CA GLU A 186 19.81 -12.56 18.77
C GLU A 186 19.53 -11.20 18.10
N LEU A 187 19.86 -11.02 16.82
CA LEU A 187 19.54 -9.80 16.06
C LEU A 187 18.03 -9.52 16.05
N THR A 188 17.20 -10.50 15.67
CA THR A 188 15.73 -10.36 15.67
C THR A 188 15.18 -10.17 17.08
N LEU A 189 15.80 -10.76 18.12
CA LEU A 189 15.41 -10.50 19.51
C LEU A 189 15.66 -9.03 19.91
N TRP A 190 16.82 -8.45 19.59
CA TRP A 190 17.10 -7.04 19.86
C TRP A 190 16.25 -6.09 19.01
N LEU A 191 15.92 -6.45 17.77
CA LEU A 191 15.01 -5.66 16.93
C LEU A 191 13.59 -5.66 17.53
N GLY A 192 13.09 -6.80 18.02
CA GLY A 192 11.81 -6.89 18.73
C GLY A 192 11.80 -6.13 20.07
N GLU A 193 12.92 -6.14 20.81
CA GLU A 193 13.10 -5.27 21.99
C GLU A 193 13.08 -3.79 21.61
N LEU A 194 13.71 -3.40 20.49
CA LEU A 194 13.69 -2.02 20.02
C LEU A 194 12.27 -1.58 19.68
N SER A 195 11.52 -2.38 18.91
CA SER A 195 10.12 -2.09 18.58
C SER A 195 9.27 -1.92 19.85
N ARG A 196 9.44 -2.78 20.86
CA ARG A 196 8.70 -2.65 22.13
C ARG A 196 9.17 -1.48 23.00
N ALA A 197 10.45 -1.07 22.95
CA ALA A 197 10.94 0.12 23.64
C ALA A 197 10.46 1.42 22.98
N LEU A 198 10.40 1.45 21.65
CA LEU A 198 9.85 2.57 20.87
C LEU A 198 8.34 2.72 21.12
N TYR A 199 7.58 1.63 21.06
CA TYR A 199 6.14 1.61 21.36
C TYR A 199 5.83 2.05 22.81
N ALA A 200 6.68 1.68 23.77
CA ALA A 200 6.58 2.14 25.16
C ALA A 200 7.05 3.59 25.39
N VAL A 201 7.48 4.30 24.35
CA VAL A 201 8.06 5.66 24.38
C VAL A 201 9.28 5.77 25.33
N ASP A 202 10.00 4.66 25.56
CA ASP A 202 11.15 4.58 26.45
C ASP A 202 12.43 4.98 25.69
N PHE A 203 12.77 6.25 25.78
CA PHE A 203 13.91 6.85 25.06
C PHE A 203 15.25 6.22 25.48
N GLN A 204 15.46 6.00 26.79
CA GLN A 204 16.74 5.52 27.32
C GLN A 204 16.96 4.04 26.98
N ARG A 205 15.91 3.20 27.08
CA ARG A 205 15.96 1.81 26.64
C ARG A 205 16.14 1.71 25.14
N SER A 206 15.42 2.51 24.34
CA SER A 206 15.55 2.53 22.89
C SER A 206 16.98 2.86 22.45
N LEU A 207 17.58 3.92 23.01
CA LEU A 207 18.96 4.31 22.73
C LEU A 207 19.97 3.23 23.19
N SER A 208 19.75 2.62 24.35
CA SER A 208 20.57 1.50 24.85
C SER A 208 20.54 0.29 23.91
N ILE A 209 19.36 -0.07 23.38
CA ILE A 209 19.21 -1.17 22.42
C ILE A 209 19.86 -0.84 21.08
N ILE A 210 19.73 0.39 20.57
CA ILE A 210 20.46 0.83 19.36
C ILE A 210 21.98 0.66 19.55
N ASN A 211 22.52 1.02 20.71
CA ASN A 211 23.93 0.79 21.03
C ASN A 211 24.31 -0.71 21.10
N LYS A 212 23.38 -1.62 21.47
CA LYS A 212 23.60 -3.07 21.38
C LYS A 212 23.58 -3.58 19.93
N LEU A 213 22.70 -3.04 19.08
CA LEU A 213 22.56 -3.43 17.67
C LEU A 213 23.82 -3.12 16.83
N GLN A 214 24.65 -2.14 17.23
CA GLN A 214 25.93 -1.81 16.59
C GLN A 214 26.87 -3.01 16.42
N LYS A 215 26.78 -4.04 17.28
CA LYS A 215 27.64 -5.24 17.16
C LYS A 215 27.35 -6.07 15.90
N PHE A 216 26.14 -5.96 15.34
CA PHE A 216 25.69 -6.70 14.16
C PHE A 216 25.95 -5.96 12.84
N SER A 217 26.07 -4.63 12.84
CA SER A 217 26.16 -3.84 11.61
C SER A 217 27.55 -3.87 10.93
N ARG A 218 28.41 -4.85 11.28
CA ARG A 218 29.71 -5.10 10.63
C ARG A 218 29.55 -5.39 9.13
N ASN A 219 28.54 -6.17 8.76
CA ASN A 219 28.19 -6.46 7.37
C ASN A 219 27.03 -5.56 6.93
N GLN A 220 27.33 -4.28 6.70
CA GLN A 220 26.35 -3.19 6.55
C GLN A 220 25.30 -3.40 5.46
N LEU A 221 25.62 -4.13 4.38
CA LEU A 221 24.73 -4.27 3.22
C LEU A 221 23.50 -5.15 3.48
N PHE A 222 23.68 -6.30 4.14
CA PHE A 222 22.57 -7.24 4.43
C PHE A 222 22.17 -7.17 5.90
N PHE A 223 22.09 -5.94 6.43
CA PHE A 223 21.66 -5.66 7.79
C PHE A 223 20.15 -5.37 7.82
N GLU A 224 19.42 -6.06 8.69
CA GLU A 224 17.99 -5.83 8.94
C GLU A 224 17.82 -4.49 9.68
N HIS A 225 17.78 -3.41 8.91
CA HIS A 225 17.87 -2.06 9.43
C HIS A 225 16.55 -1.65 10.12
N PRO A 226 16.57 -1.15 11.38
CA PRO A 226 15.34 -0.81 12.12
C PRO A 226 14.35 0.10 11.39
N LEU A 227 14.86 1.05 10.59
CA LEU A 227 14.05 1.98 9.79
C LEU A 227 13.41 1.36 8.51
N ARG A 228 13.69 0.09 8.17
CA ARG A 228 12.93 -0.65 7.13
C ARG A 228 11.56 -1.14 7.64
N ASN A 229 11.41 -1.31 8.96
CA ASN A 229 10.12 -1.63 9.58
C ASN A 229 9.29 -0.35 9.78
N SER A 230 8.12 -0.28 9.13
CA SER A 230 7.16 0.81 9.27
C SER A 230 6.82 1.14 10.73
N ASP A 231 6.68 0.12 11.57
CA ASP A 231 6.10 0.26 12.89
C ASP A 231 7.08 0.94 13.86
N ASN A 232 8.39 0.77 13.62
CA ASN A 232 9.45 1.51 14.31
C ASN A 232 9.42 2.99 13.93
N VAL A 233 9.22 3.28 12.64
CA VAL A 233 9.19 4.66 12.10
C VAL A 233 7.91 5.38 12.57
N VAL A 234 6.78 4.70 12.57
CA VAL A 234 5.51 5.13 13.16
C VAL A 234 5.69 5.40 14.67
N SER A 235 6.29 4.47 15.43
CA SER A 235 6.50 4.63 16.88
C SER A 235 7.42 5.79 17.26
N LEU A 236 8.30 6.27 16.36
CA LEU A 236 9.12 7.46 16.59
C LEU A 236 8.27 8.76 16.69
N SER A 237 7.01 8.76 16.23
CA SER A 237 6.10 9.91 16.35
C SER A 237 5.68 10.24 17.78
N ALA A 238 5.62 9.23 18.66
CA ALA A 238 5.11 9.35 20.02
C ALA A 238 6.10 10.10 20.94
N PHE A 239 7.37 10.17 20.54
CA PHE A 239 8.42 10.87 21.25
C PHE A 239 8.36 12.39 20.99
N ALA A 240 8.80 13.17 21.98
CA ALA A 240 9.12 14.58 21.75
C ALA A 240 10.17 14.71 20.62
N LYS A 241 9.98 15.68 19.72
CA LYS A 241 10.75 15.84 18.47
C LYS A 241 12.27 15.68 18.59
N GLN A 242 12.87 16.21 19.65
CA GLN A 242 14.32 16.08 19.90
C GLN A 242 14.74 14.62 20.18
N HIS A 243 13.96 13.88 20.98
CA HIS A 243 14.20 12.46 21.24
C HIS A 243 13.97 11.61 19.98
N ALA A 244 12.91 11.90 19.21
CA ALA A 244 12.63 11.24 17.94
C ALA A 244 13.82 11.40 16.96
N GLN A 245 14.30 12.63 16.78
CA GLN A 245 15.45 12.95 15.92
C GLN A 245 16.75 12.29 16.40
N GLN A 246 16.99 12.21 17.71
CA GLN A 246 18.16 11.54 18.28
C GLN A 246 18.13 10.02 18.06
N LEU A 247 16.99 9.36 18.33
CA LEU A 247 16.83 7.91 18.08
C LEU A 247 16.96 7.59 16.58
N PHE A 248 16.33 8.39 15.72
CA PHE A 248 16.38 8.26 14.27
C PHE A 248 17.82 8.40 13.72
N ASN A 249 18.57 9.43 14.16
CA ASN A 249 19.98 9.60 13.80
C ASN A 249 20.84 8.45 14.34
N ALA A 250 20.57 7.94 15.54
CA ALA A 250 21.28 6.80 16.11
C ALA A 250 20.99 5.49 15.35
N MET A 251 19.79 5.30 14.78
CA MET A 251 19.52 4.18 13.88
C MET A 251 20.31 4.30 12.58
N PHE A 252 20.32 5.48 11.93
CA PHE A 252 21.14 5.72 10.72
C PHE A 252 22.67 5.57 10.96
N ALA A 253 23.14 5.68 12.20
CA ALA A 253 24.53 5.39 12.55
C ALA A 253 24.87 3.90 12.42
N LEU A 254 23.90 2.98 12.60
CA LEU A 254 24.11 1.53 12.53
C LEU A 254 24.71 1.10 11.18
N ALA A 255 23.99 1.36 10.10
CA ALA A 255 24.39 1.07 8.72
C ALA A 255 23.68 2.04 7.75
N PRO A 256 24.12 2.14 6.49
CA PRO A 256 23.32 2.76 5.45
C PRO A 256 21.99 2.00 5.23
N VAL A 257 20.95 2.72 4.84
CA VAL A 257 19.70 2.13 4.34
C VAL A 257 19.88 1.90 2.83
N TYR A 258 20.07 0.63 2.48
CA TYR A 258 20.26 0.18 1.10
C TYR A 258 18.92 -0.17 0.42
N LEU A 259 18.82 0.12 -0.88
CA LEU A 259 17.60 0.07 -1.72
C LEU A 259 17.95 -0.37 -3.15
N ASP A 260 17.00 -0.95 -3.90
CA ASP A 260 17.27 -1.39 -5.28
C ASP A 260 17.24 -0.22 -6.29
N ASP A 261 18.30 -0.15 -7.10
CA ASP A 261 18.57 0.82 -8.18
C ASP A 261 17.41 0.93 -9.20
N LYS A 262 16.66 -0.16 -9.42
CA LYS A 262 15.59 -0.21 -10.44
C LYS A 262 14.22 0.29 -9.97
N HIS A 263 14.05 0.73 -8.72
CA HIS A 263 12.74 1.09 -8.14
C HIS A 263 12.70 2.45 -7.41
N ASN A 264 12.81 3.54 -8.17
CA ASN A 264 12.70 4.94 -7.70
C ASN A 264 11.51 5.21 -6.75
N SER A 265 10.36 4.57 -6.98
CA SER A 265 9.15 4.74 -6.14
C SER A 265 9.35 4.30 -4.69
N GLN A 266 9.97 3.13 -4.47
CA GLN A 266 10.29 2.67 -3.11
C GLN A 266 11.28 3.59 -2.40
N THR A 267 12.27 4.07 -3.15
CA THR A 267 13.28 5.02 -2.66
C THR A 267 12.65 6.34 -2.22
N SER A 268 11.65 6.85 -2.94
CA SER A 268 10.87 8.00 -2.48
C SER A 268 10.03 7.68 -1.24
N PHE A 269 9.23 6.61 -1.26
CA PHE A 269 8.33 6.27 -0.15
C PHE A 269 9.06 6.27 1.20
N ILE A 270 10.28 5.72 1.22
CA ILE A 270 11.17 5.68 2.37
C ILE A 270 11.73 7.08 2.70
N LYS A 271 12.20 7.85 1.70
CA LYS A 271 12.64 9.25 1.88
C LYS A 271 11.51 10.13 2.47
N GLN A 272 10.31 10.17 1.90
CA GLN A 272 9.17 10.95 2.43
C GLN A 272 8.83 10.58 3.88
N THR A 273 8.74 9.28 4.13
CA THR A 273 8.42 8.70 5.44
C THR A 273 9.45 9.12 6.51
N PHE A 274 10.71 9.29 6.13
CA PHE A 274 11.76 9.85 6.98
C PHE A 274 11.69 11.39 7.11
N MET A 275 11.24 12.13 6.09
CA MET A 275 11.11 13.61 6.14
C MET A 275 10.11 14.09 7.20
N GLY A 276 9.13 13.25 7.56
CA GLY A 276 8.21 13.51 8.66
C GLY A 276 8.91 13.59 10.02
N ILE A 277 9.90 12.72 10.28
CA ILE A 277 10.64 12.65 11.55
C ILE A 277 11.74 13.71 11.59
N ASN A 278 12.54 13.81 10.54
CA ASN A 278 13.65 14.76 10.47
C ASN A 278 13.74 15.39 9.08
N ARG A 279 13.50 16.69 8.97
CA ARG A 279 13.65 17.44 7.70
C ARG A 279 15.12 17.68 7.32
N ASP A 280 16.06 17.55 8.26
CA ASP A 280 17.49 17.59 7.97
C ASP A 280 17.96 16.22 7.46
N GLN A 281 18.31 16.17 6.17
CA GLN A 281 18.79 14.97 5.48
C GLN A 281 20.30 14.73 5.65
N SER A 282 21.06 15.61 6.33
CA SER A 282 22.52 15.52 6.42
C SER A 282 23.04 14.25 7.12
N SER A 283 22.23 13.64 7.99
CA SER A 283 22.53 12.37 8.66
C SER A 283 22.10 11.12 7.87
N TRP A 284 21.39 11.28 6.74
CA TRP A 284 20.72 10.18 6.05
C TRP A 284 21.69 9.41 5.17
N ARG A 285 22.02 8.19 5.58
CA ARG A 285 22.90 7.29 4.83
C ARG A 285 22.08 6.38 3.92
N ILE A 286 21.30 6.94 3.00
CA ILE A 286 20.55 6.15 2.00
C ILE A 286 21.46 5.83 0.82
N LYS A 287 21.36 4.63 0.23
CA LYS A 287 22.16 4.20 -0.93
C LYS A 287 21.36 3.29 -1.86
N GLU A 288 21.40 3.56 -3.17
CA GLU A 288 20.95 2.62 -4.20
C GLU A 288 21.97 1.48 -4.44
N VAL A 289 21.48 0.33 -4.92
CA VAL A 289 22.21 -0.93 -5.11
C VAL A 289 21.74 -1.58 -6.42
N SER A 290 22.65 -1.74 -7.38
CA SER A 290 22.34 -2.40 -8.66
C SER A 290 22.59 -3.90 -8.59
N SER A 291 21.62 -4.73 -8.97
CA SER A 291 21.75 -6.21 -8.92
C SER A 291 22.95 -6.76 -9.71
N HIS A 292 23.40 -6.02 -10.74
CA HIS A 292 24.53 -6.39 -11.59
C HIS A 292 25.91 -6.28 -10.91
N SER A 293 26.03 -5.66 -9.72
CA SER A 293 27.30 -5.57 -8.98
C SER A 293 27.54 -6.76 -8.04
N PHE A 294 26.79 -7.85 -8.20
CA PHE A 294 26.83 -9.03 -7.34
C PHE A 294 27.27 -10.28 -8.11
N GLU A 295 28.25 -10.98 -7.55
CA GLU A 295 28.71 -12.28 -8.04
C GLU A 295 28.07 -13.41 -7.20
N VAL A 296 27.72 -14.52 -7.84
CA VAL A 296 27.26 -15.73 -7.15
C VAL A 296 28.48 -16.48 -6.60
N ALA A 297 28.56 -16.63 -5.28
CA ALA A 297 29.65 -17.38 -4.65
C ALA A 297 29.68 -18.85 -5.17
N PRO A 298 30.83 -19.42 -5.57
CA PRO A 298 30.88 -20.74 -6.23
C PRO A 298 30.23 -21.89 -5.46
N GLY A 299 30.29 -21.87 -4.11
CA GLY A 299 29.61 -22.86 -3.27
C GLY A 299 28.08 -22.76 -3.29
N VAL A 300 27.53 -21.56 -3.53
CA VAL A 300 26.09 -21.34 -3.72
C VAL A 300 25.71 -21.65 -5.17
N GLN A 301 26.53 -21.28 -6.15
CA GLN A 301 26.30 -21.63 -7.56
C GLN A 301 26.15 -23.15 -7.74
N LYS A 302 27.07 -23.95 -7.19
CA LYS A 302 26.98 -25.42 -7.24
C LYS A 302 25.65 -25.96 -6.68
N ARG A 303 25.13 -25.37 -5.61
CA ARG A 303 23.83 -25.76 -5.02
C ARG A 303 22.64 -25.30 -5.88
N MET A 304 22.73 -24.16 -6.57
CA MET A 304 21.76 -23.75 -7.59
C MET A 304 21.77 -24.73 -8.77
N ASP A 305 22.94 -25.10 -9.27
CA ASP A 305 23.11 -26.07 -10.36
C ASP A 305 22.52 -27.43 -9.98
N GLU A 306 22.75 -27.90 -8.75
CA GLU A 306 22.17 -29.14 -8.21
C GLU A 306 20.63 -29.10 -8.09
N LEU A 307 20.03 -27.96 -7.71
CA LEU A 307 18.58 -27.78 -7.78
C LEU A 307 18.07 -27.80 -9.22
N VAL A 308 18.77 -27.10 -10.12
CA VAL A 308 18.43 -26.97 -11.54
C VAL A 308 18.54 -28.32 -12.28
N ILE A 309 19.44 -29.21 -11.85
CA ILE A 309 19.53 -30.59 -12.33
C ILE A 309 18.42 -31.48 -11.74
N ARG A 310 18.02 -31.26 -10.48
CA ARG A 310 16.97 -32.06 -9.81
C ARG A 310 15.55 -31.68 -10.26
N TYR A 311 15.30 -30.40 -10.50
CA TYR A 311 13.97 -29.84 -10.78
C TYR A 311 13.98 -29.14 -12.14
N SER A 312 13.56 -29.88 -13.16
CA SER A 312 13.66 -29.48 -14.56
C SER A 312 12.85 -28.21 -14.88
N GLY A 313 11.74 -27.99 -14.17
CA GLY A 313 10.92 -26.79 -14.27
C GLY A 313 11.65 -25.49 -13.94
N LEU A 314 12.77 -25.53 -13.21
CA LEU A 314 13.59 -24.33 -12.95
C LEU A 314 14.29 -23.83 -14.23
N GLN A 315 14.54 -24.70 -15.22
CA GLN A 315 15.08 -24.30 -16.53
C GLN A 315 14.00 -23.84 -17.52
N VAL A 316 12.75 -24.25 -17.32
CA VAL A 316 11.64 -23.84 -18.19
C VAL A 316 11.47 -22.33 -18.07
N GLU A 317 11.43 -21.66 -19.21
CA GLU A 317 10.91 -20.30 -19.34
C GLU A 317 9.58 -20.36 -20.12
N PRO A 318 8.69 -19.37 -19.99
CA PRO A 318 7.48 -19.31 -20.79
C PRO A 318 7.86 -19.21 -22.28
N ASN A 319 7.09 -19.83 -23.17
CA ASN A 319 7.28 -19.67 -24.61
C ASN A 319 6.22 -18.72 -25.18
N ALA A 320 6.66 -17.64 -25.83
CA ALA A 320 5.77 -16.67 -26.47
C ALA A 320 5.00 -17.30 -27.64
N ALA A 321 5.58 -18.26 -28.35
CA ALA A 321 4.87 -18.95 -29.42
C ALA A 321 3.68 -19.74 -28.85
N ASP A 322 3.90 -20.59 -27.85
CA ASP A 322 2.87 -21.49 -27.30
C ASP A 322 1.78 -20.74 -26.53
N ILE A 323 2.15 -19.74 -25.71
CA ILE A 323 1.21 -18.98 -24.88
C ILE A 323 0.33 -18.06 -25.72
N CYS A 324 0.85 -17.56 -26.84
CA CYS A 324 0.17 -16.58 -27.68
C CYS A 324 -0.43 -17.20 -28.96
N ALA A 325 -0.22 -18.49 -29.24
CA ALA A 325 -0.73 -19.22 -30.40
C ALA A 325 -2.25 -19.14 -30.63
N HIS A 326 -3.02 -18.94 -29.55
CA HIS A 326 -4.48 -18.83 -29.60
C HIS A 326 -5.01 -17.43 -29.23
N GLN A 327 -4.13 -16.50 -28.87
CA GLN A 327 -4.50 -15.10 -28.78
C GLN A 327 -4.37 -14.47 -30.18
N THR A 328 -5.33 -13.60 -30.56
CA THR A 328 -5.05 -12.68 -31.66
C THR A 328 -3.82 -11.86 -31.26
N ILE A 329 -2.75 -11.90 -32.04
CA ILE A 329 -1.55 -11.06 -31.81
C ILE A 329 -1.94 -9.60 -32.10
N ARG A 330 -2.59 -8.99 -31.11
CA ARG A 330 -2.89 -7.57 -31.07
C ARG A 330 -1.55 -6.88 -30.81
N PRO A 331 -1.18 -5.82 -31.56
CA PRO A 331 -0.06 -4.99 -31.15
C PRO A 331 -0.38 -4.46 -29.75
N SER A 332 0.46 -4.79 -28.78
CA SER A 332 0.38 -4.31 -27.40
C SER A 332 0.22 -2.79 -27.40
N ILE A 333 -0.66 -2.26 -26.56
CA ILE A 333 -0.78 -0.80 -26.45
C ILE A 333 0.56 -0.29 -25.88
N PRO A 334 1.30 0.59 -26.57
CA PRO A 334 2.57 1.09 -26.07
C PRO A 334 2.35 1.84 -24.75
N ILE A 335 3.27 1.65 -23.82
CA ILE A 335 3.21 2.25 -22.48
C ILE A 335 4.07 3.52 -22.50
N ARG A 336 3.44 4.66 -22.29
CA ARG A 336 4.12 5.95 -22.14
C ARG A 336 4.27 6.26 -20.66
N ASN A 337 5.50 6.16 -20.18
CA ASN A 337 5.87 6.62 -18.84
C ASN A 337 5.91 8.16 -18.81
N ILE A 338 5.22 8.76 -17.85
CA ILE A 338 5.17 10.22 -17.65
C ILE A 338 5.37 10.55 -16.17
N LYS A 339 6.27 11.50 -15.90
CA LYS A 339 6.59 11.96 -14.55
C LYS A 339 5.46 12.78 -13.94
N THR A 340 5.21 12.63 -12.63
CA THR A 340 4.08 13.30 -11.97
C THR A 340 4.09 14.81 -12.15
N ASP A 341 5.25 15.47 -12.11
CA ASP A 341 5.35 16.93 -12.34
C ASP A 341 5.06 17.36 -13.79
N ASP A 342 5.17 16.45 -14.76
CA ASP A 342 4.90 16.73 -16.17
C ASP A 342 3.41 16.61 -16.54
N LEU A 343 2.60 15.87 -15.77
CA LEU A 343 1.27 15.40 -16.18
C LEU A 343 0.34 16.53 -16.61
N ASN A 344 0.23 17.60 -15.81
CA ASN A 344 -0.59 18.76 -16.15
C ASN A 344 -0.17 19.41 -17.49
N THR A 345 1.11 19.34 -17.85
CA THR A 345 1.64 19.93 -19.10
C THR A 345 1.53 19.00 -20.30
N LYS A 346 1.58 17.68 -20.10
CA LYS A 346 1.60 16.67 -21.18
C LYS A 346 0.23 16.06 -21.47
N LEU A 347 -0.65 16.00 -20.46
CA LEU A 347 -1.98 15.38 -20.52
C LEU A 347 -3.11 16.22 -19.87
N GLY A 348 -2.78 17.22 -19.04
CA GLY A 348 -3.75 18.15 -18.43
C GLY A 348 -4.18 17.82 -17.00
N LYS A 349 -5.03 18.69 -16.42
CA LYS A 349 -5.37 18.67 -14.99
C LYS A 349 -5.88 17.33 -14.47
N ARG A 350 -6.82 16.68 -15.18
CA ARG A 350 -7.41 15.39 -14.76
C ARG A 350 -6.33 14.31 -14.56
N TRP A 351 -5.27 14.34 -15.36
CA TRP A 351 -4.11 13.48 -15.18
C TRP A 351 -3.20 13.92 -14.04
N GLN A 352 -3.02 15.22 -13.80
CA GLN A 352 -2.33 15.71 -12.60
C GLN A 352 -3.03 15.25 -11.32
N VAL A 353 -4.36 15.23 -11.29
CA VAL A 353 -5.15 14.74 -10.15
C VAL A 353 -4.92 13.25 -9.91
N ILE A 354 -4.86 12.46 -10.98
CA ILE A 354 -4.52 11.03 -10.91
C ILE A 354 -3.04 10.81 -10.54
N GLY A 355 -2.16 11.73 -10.92
CA GLY A 355 -0.74 11.69 -10.61
C GLY A 355 -0.42 12.05 -9.17
N ASP A 356 -0.92 13.19 -8.71
CA ASP A 356 -0.85 13.57 -7.30
C ASP A 356 -1.60 12.52 -6.44
N PHE A 357 -2.64 11.85 -6.98
CA PHE A 357 -3.25 10.68 -6.36
C PHE A 357 -2.31 9.48 -6.24
N LEU A 358 -1.77 8.96 -7.35
CA LEU A 358 -0.93 7.76 -7.31
C LEU A 358 0.46 8.03 -6.68
N CYS A 359 0.82 9.31 -6.50
CA CYS A 359 2.11 9.78 -6.02
C CYS A 359 1.96 10.93 -5.00
N PRO A 360 1.38 10.69 -3.81
CA PRO A 360 1.07 11.76 -2.87
C PRO A 360 2.34 12.43 -2.31
N LYS A 361 2.31 13.76 -2.19
CA LYS A 361 3.44 14.60 -1.72
C LYS A 361 3.71 14.52 -0.21
N LYS A 362 2.84 13.84 0.55
CA LYS A 362 3.00 13.47 1.95
C LYS A 362 2.58 12.01 2.11
N SER A 363 3.42 11.19 2.76
CA SER A 363 3.02 9.83 3.15
C SER A 363 2.15 9.85 4.41
N PHE A 364 1.39 8.78 4.64
CA PHE A 364 0.61 8.59 5.88
C PHE A 364 1.49 8.71 7.14
N VAL A 365 2.75 8.24 7.07
CA VAL A 365 3.70 8.33 8.20
C VAL A 365 4.12 9.77 8.47
N PHE A 366 4.26 10.61 7.43
CA PHE A 366 4.49 12.06 7.61
C PHE A 366 3.34 12.69 8.41
N ALA A 367 2.09 12.43 8.02
CA ALA A 367 0.93 12.93 8.76
C ALA A 367 0.89 12.39 10.18
N TYR A 368 1.15 11.10 10.39
CA TYR A 368 1.15 10.51 11.73
C TYR A 368 2.17 11.16 12.68
N VAL A 369 3.34 11.54 12.18
CA VAL A 369 4.36 12.27 12.96
C VAL A 369 3.90 13.69 13.29
N ALA A 370 3.31 14.42 12.34
CA ALA A 370 2.73 15.75 12.58
C ALA A 370 1.58 15.70 13.61
N ILE A 371 0.64 14.77 13.45
CA ILE A 371 -0.50 14.52 14.33
C ILE A 371 -0.03 14.20 15.76
N SER A 372 0.88 13.25 15.91
CA SER A 372 1.38 12.82 17.23
C SER A 372 2.13 13.95 17.94
N SER A 373 2.94 14.74 17.20
CA SER A 373 3.60 15.91 17.76
C SER A 373 2.61 17.02 18.15
N SER A 374 1.54 17.24 17.38
CA SER A 374 0.51 18.25 17.70
C SER A 374 -0.30 17.84 18.93
N LEU A 375 -0.76 16.59 18.99
CA LEU A 375 -1.45 16.02 20.17
C LEU A 375 -0.57 16.13 21.42
N ASN A 376 0.70 15.72 21.34
CA ASN A 376 1.65 15.82 22.46
C ASN A 376 1.82 17.27 22.96
N ASN A 377 1.89 18.26 22.07
CA ASN A 377 1.97 19.68 22.45
C ASN A 377 0.75 20.13 23.27
N HIS A 378 -0.45 19.63 22.94
CA HIS A 378 -1.70 19.90 23.66
C HIS A 378 -1.95 18.95 24.86
N GLN A 379 -0.94 18.15 25.24
CA GLN A 379 -1.04 17.13 26.29
C GLN A 379 -2.18 16.14 26.02
N LEU A 380 -2.20 15.60 24.80
CA LEU A 380 -3.07 14.53 24.32
C LEU A 380 -2.23 13.42 23.71
N ASN A 381 -2.81 12.22 23.60
CA ASN A 381 -2.32 11.15 22.75
C ASN A 381 -3.52 10.43 22.12
N LEU A 382 -3.32 9.73 21.00
CA LEU A 382 -4.38 8.98 20.33
C LEU A 382 -4.95 7.86 21.21
N ASP A 383 -4.11 7.25 22.05
CA ASP A 383 -4.52 6.15 22.92
C ASP A 383 -5.60 6.54 23.93
N GLY A 384 -5.58 7.80 24.37
CA GLY A 384 -6.56 8.40 25.27
C GLY A 384 -7.75 9.07 24.57
N LEU A 385 -7.97 8.84 23.28
CA LEU A 385 -9.02 9.46 22.45
C LEU A 385 -9.89 8.42 21.70
N LYS A 386 -10.02 7.21 22.25
CA LYS A 386 -10.64 6.06 21.57
C LYS A 386 -12.18 6.03 21.56
N ASN A 387 -12.85 6.94 22.26
CA ASN A 387 -14.32 6.93 22.38
C ASN A 387 -14.92 8.34 22.50
N PHE A 388 -16.25 8.40 22.39
CA PHE A 388 -17.03 9.62 22.52
C PHE A 388 -16.73 10.40 23.80
N GLU A 389 -16.67 9.72 24.95
CA GLU A 389 -16.48 10.35 26.26
C GLU A 389 -15.11 11.04 26.36
N THR A 390 -14.05 10.40 25.87
CA THR A 390 -12.69 10.98 25.89
C THR A 390 -12.49 12.08 24.85
N ILE A 391 -13.12 11.98 23.69
CA ILE A 391 -13.13 13.04 22.67
C ILE A 391 -13.87 14.28 23.19
N MET A 392 -15.05 14.10 23.78
CA MET A 392 -15.83 15.21 24.37
C MET A 392 -15.11 15.86 25.54
N ALA A 393 -14.52 15.07 26.45
CA ALA A 393 -13.75 15.59 27.58
C ALA A 393 -12.50 16.41 27.15
N ASN A 394 -12.03 16.22 25.92
CA ASN A 394 -10.87 16.93 25.36
C ASN A 394 -11.23 17.86 24.18
N SER A 395 -12.51 18.16 23.94
CA SER A 395 -12.97 18.82 22.71
C SER A 395 -12.30 20.19 22.49
N ALA A 396 -12.10 20.97 23.56
CA ALA A 396 -11.40 22.26 23.53
C ALA A 396 -9.93 22.14 23.10
N LYS A 397 -9.24 21.05 23.47
CA LYS A 397 -7.86 20.76 23.05
C LYS A 397 -7.81 20.23 21.61
N LEU A 398 -8.74 19.35 21.23
CA LEU A 398 -8.86 18.87 19.84
C LEU A 398 -9.10 20.03 18.87
N LYS A 399 -9.96 20.98 19.23
CA LYS A 399 -10.17 22.25 18.49
C LYS A 399 -8.90 23.09 18.36
N ALA A 400 -7.85 22.88 19.17
CA ALA A 400 -6.55 23.52 18.99
C ALA A 400 -5.64 22.68 18.08
N VAL A 401 -5.58 21.36 18.29
CA VAL A 401 -4.87 20.41 17.41
C VAL A 401 -5.30 20.58 15.93
N PHE A 402 -6.60 20.62 15.64
CA PHE A 402 -7.14 20.85 14.29
C PHE A 402 -6.88 22.27 13.70
N ARG A 403 -6.30 23.19 14.48
CA ARG A 403 -5.81 24.51 13.99
C ARG A 403 -4.30 24.53 13.76
N ASP A 404 -3.56 23.61 14.36
CA ASP A 404 -2.10 23.47 14.20
C ASP A 404 -1.73 22.49 13.08
N LEU A 405 -2.66 21.59 12.69
CA LEU A 405 -2.51 20.65 11.58
C LEU A 405 -2.99 21.24 10.25
N ASP A 406 -2.39 20.80 9.14
CA ASP A 406 -2.90 21.14 7.80
C ASP A 406 -4.08 20.27 7.35
N GLY A 407 -4.57 20.49 6.13
CA GLY A 407 -5.72 19.75 5.60
C GLY A 407 -5.52 18.24 5.53
N TYR A 408 -4.38 17.78 5.01
CA TYR A 408 -4.07 16.35 4.89
C TYR A 408 -3.91 15.70 6.27
N GLU A 409 -3.19 16.37 7.16
CA GLU A 409 -2.99 15.93 8.55
C GLU A 409 -4.30 15.89 9.34
N SER A 410 -5.21 16.83 9.10
CA SER A 410 -6.55 16.85 9.70
C SER A 410 -7.41 15.70 9.20
N THR A 411 -7.44 15.41 7.89
CA THR A 411 -8.14 14.25 7.32
C THR A 411 -7.63 12.94 7.95
N VAL A 412 -6.31 12.76 8.06
CA VAL A 412 -5.73 11.55 8.69
C VAL A 412 -6.06 11.45 10.19
N LEU A 413 -6.12 12.57 10.93
CA LEU A 413 -6.58 12.55 12.33
C LEU A 413 -8.08 12.24 12.46
N PHE A 414 -8.93 12.79 11.59
CA PHE A 414 -10.36 12.47 11.58
C PHE A 414 -10.62 10.98 11.30
N GLU A 415 -9.89 10.39 10.36
CA GLU A 415 -9.91 8.94 10.12
C GLU A 415 -9.53 8.16 11.39
N GLN A 416 -8.49 8.57 12.11
CA GLN A 416 -8.03 7.87 13.33
C GLN A 416 -8.99 8.01 14.53
N LEU A 417 -9.69 9.14 14.67
CA LEU A 417 -10.65 9.36 15.76
C LEU A 417 -12.01 8.69 15.50
N TYR A 418 -12.41 8.59 14.22
CA TYR A 418 -13.78 8.25 13.86
C TYR A 418 -13.95 6.95 13.08
N ALA A 419 -12.97 6.50 12.29
CA ALA A 419 -13.18 5.38 11.38
C ALA A 419 -13.32 4.01 12.08
N GLU A 420 -12.76 3.83 13.30
CA GLU A 420 -12.85 2.56 14.04
C GLU A 420 -13.89 2.54 15.16
N SER A 421 -14.19 3.68 15.76
CA SER A 421 -15.10 3.76 16.91
C SER A 421 -16.57 3.81 16.47
N PRO A 422 -17.44 2.93 17.00
CA PRO A 422 -18.87 3.00 16.70
C PRO A 422 -19.54 4.10 17.53
N TYR A 423 -20.17 5.06 16.85
CA TYR A 423 -20.97 6.13 17.47
C TYR A 423 -22.46 5.92 17.18
N THR A 424 -23.34 6.44 18.04
CA THR A 424 -24.77 6.59 17.74
C THR A 424 -25.04 7.92 17.01
N SER A 425 -26.19 8.03 16.34
CA SER A 425 -26.62 9.30 15.72
C SER A 425 -26.72 10.46 16.73
N GLU A 426 -27.06 10.16 17.98
CA GLU A 426 -27.09 11.13 19.09
C GLU A 426 -25.68 11.64 19.42
N GLN A 427 -24.72 10.73 19.61
CA GLN A 427 -23.31 11.08 19.84
C GLN A 427 -22.72 11.88 18.67
N ILE A 428 -23.05 11.51 17.42
CA ILE A 428 -22.63 12.24 16.22
C ILE A 428 -23.21 13.66 16.23
N ASN A 429 -24.50 13.83 16.54
CA ASN A 429 -25.10 15.16 16.66
C ASN A 429 -24.42 16.00 17.75
N THR A 430 -24.10 15.43 18.92
CA THR A 430 -23.35 16.15 19.97
C THR A 430 -21.94 16.56 19.51
N LEU A 431 -21.24 15.70 18.75
CA LEU A 431 -19.92 16.05 18.18
C LEU A 431 -20.01 17.21 17.17
N ILE A 432 -21.12 17.31 16.40
CA ILE A 432 -21.39 18.40 15.45
C ILE A 432 -21.72 19.70 16.20
N GLU A 433 -22.62 19.65 17.18
CA GLU A 433 -22.98 20.79 18.04
C GLU A 433 -21.75 21.37 18.73
N ASP A 434 -20.92 20.50 19.29
CA ASP A 434 -19.66 20.89 19.93
C ASP A 434 -18.50 21.06 18.93
N LYS A 435 -18.74 21.04 17.61
CA LYS A 435 -17.77 21.43 16.56
C LYS A 435 -16.40 20.76 16.65
N VAL A 436 -16.40 19.43 16.77
CA VAL A 436 -15.18 18.60 16.63
C VAL A 436 -15.19 17.70 15.39
N THR A 437 -16.27 17.72 14.60
CA THR A 437 -16.39 16.94 13.36
C THR A 437 -15.67 17.58 12.17
N PRO A 438 -15.43 16.81 11.09
CA PRO A 438 -15.11 17.38 9.80
C PRO A 438 -16.25 18.27 9.26
N LEU A 439 -15.89 19.21 8.38
CA LEU A 439 -16.82 20.11 7.67
C LEU A 439 -16.75 19.91 6.14
N ASN A 440 -16.48 18.66 5.74
CA ASN A 440 -16.18 18.22 4.38
C ASN A 440 -16.62 16.74 4.20
N SER A 441 -16.25 16.10 3.10
CA SER A 441 -16.55 14.68 2.84
C SER A 441 -15.95 13.68 3.85
N ASP A 442 -14.93 14.06 4.64
CA ASP A 442 -14.38 13.20 5.72
C ASP A 442 -15.40 12.91 6.82
N PHE A 443 -16.48 13.70 6.90
CA PHE A 443 -17.61 13.47 7.80
C PHE A 443 -18.20 12.05 7.64
N TYR A 444 -18.12 11.45 6.44
CA TYR A 444 -18.58 10.07 6.22
C TYR A 444 -17.81 9.02 7.04
N ALA A 445 -16.57 9.29 7.45
CA ALA A 445 -15.80 8.43 8.36
C ALA A 445 -16.48 8.26 9.73
N MET A 446 -17.35 9.20 10.15
CA MET A 446 -18.16 9.09 11.35
C MET A 446 -19.43 8.23 11.16
N LEU A 447 -19.93 8.12 9.93
CA LEU A 447 -21.26 7.59 9.64
C LEU A 447 -21.25 6.14 9.15
N PHE A 448 -20.21 5.70 8.42
CA PHE A 448 -20.25 4.46 7.62
C PHE A 448 -20.50 3.15 8.42
N ARG A 449 -20.41 3.18 9.76
CA ARG A 449 -20.74 2.05 10.66
C ARG A 449 -22.18 2.04 11.17
N LEU A 450 -22.96 3.09 10.90
CA LEU A 450 -24.40 3.15 11.23
C LEU A 450 -25.23 2.31 10.24
N PRO A 451 -26.46 1.88 10.60
CA PRO A 451 -27.46 1.42 9.63
C PRO A 451 -27.68 2.44 8.50
N ILE A 452 -27.82 1.98 7.25
CA ILE A 452 -27.86 2.85 6.06
C ILE A 452 -28.91 3.98 6.15
N GLU A 453 -30.09 3.73 6.71
CA GLU A 453 -31.12 4.78 6.88
C GLU A 453 -30.66 5.93 7.78
N GLN A 454 -29.86 5.63 8.83
CA GLN A 454 -29.28 6.66 9.70
C GLN A 454 -28.16 7.41 8.99
N GLN A 455 -27.39 6.74 8.11
CA GLN A 455 -26.41 7.41 7.24
C GLN A 455 -27.11 8.39 6.29
N LYS A 456 -28.14 7.95 5.56
CA LYS A 456 -28.95 8.79 4.66
C LYS A 456 -29.52 10.01 5.38
N GLN A 457 -30.13 9.82 6.55
CA GLN A 457 -30.71 10.89 7.37
C GLN A 457 -29.67 11.93 7.79
N LEU A 458 -28.51 11.51 8.31
CA LEU A 458 -27.45 12.43 8.75
C LEU A 458 -26.76 13.15 7.57
N LEU A 459 -26.57 12.48 6.44
CA LEU A 459 -26.03 13.11 5.23
C LEU A 459 -26.98 14.17 4.66
N VAL A 460 -28.29 13.88 4.57
CA VAL A 460 -29.30 14.87 4.15
C VAL A 460 -29.39 16.03 5.13
N ALA A 461 -29.29 15.78 6.44
CA ALA A 461 -29.30 16.84 7.46
C ALA A 461 -28.08 17.78 7.39
N GLN A 462 -26.92 17.26 6.93
CA GLN A 462 -25.66 18.03 6.88
C GLN A 462 -25.27 18.49 5.46
N GLN A 463 -26.03 18.16 4.41
CA GLN A 463 -25.67 18.42 3.01
C GLN A 463 -25.29 19.87 2.67
N TYR A 464 -25.88 20.86 3.37
CA TYR A 464 -25.60 22.29 3.19
C TYR A 464 -24.50 22.83 4.11
N ASN A 465 -24.05 22.05 5.10
CA ASN A 465 -23.01 22.41 6.07
C ASN A 465 -21.64 21.83 5.69
N LEU A 466 -21.62 20.76 4.91
CA LEU A 466 -20.41 20.07 4.46
C LEU A 466 -19.93 20.63 3.12
N LYS A 467 -18.62 20.85 2.98
CA LYS A 467 -18.00 20.94 1.65
C LYS A 467 -18.08 19.58 0.97
N ASN A 468 -18.42 19.55 -0.32
CA ASN A 468 -18.56 18.29 -1.06
C ASN A 468 -17.26 17.46 -1.08
N THR A 469 -16.10 18.10 -0.98
CA THR A 469 -14.77 17.50 -1.14
C THR A 469 -13.83 17.86 0.00
N ASN A 470 -12.90 16.96 0.34
CA ASN A 470 -11.91 17.10 1.41
C ASN A 470 -10.58 17.69 0.88
N PRO A 471 -9.54 17.88 1.73
CA PRO A 471 -8.18 18.20 1.27
C PRO A 471 -7.53 17.13 0.39
N LEU A 472 -8.06 15.90 0.39
CA LEU A 472 -7.72 14.88 -0.60
C LEU A 472 -8.57 14.98 -1.91
N GLY A 473 -9.45 15.98 -1.99
CA GLY A 473 -10.56 16.16 -2.93
C GLY A 473 -11.25 14.90 -3.44
N PHE A 474 -11.42 13.93 -2.54
CA PHE A 474 -12.43 12.90 -2.65
C PHE A 474 -13.77 13.57 -2.37
N SER A 475 -14.74 13.44 -3.28
CA SER A 475 -16.11 13.87 -2.98
C SER A 475 -16.73 12.98 -1.89
N LEU A 476 -17.91 13.36 -1.37
CA LEU A 476 -18.68 12.48 -0.48
C LEU A 476 -18.90 11.09 -1.11
N ILE A 477 -19.10 11.04 -2.43
CA ILE A 477 -19.28 9.78 -3.18
C ILE A 477 -17.96 9.01 -3.26
N THR A 478 -16.82 9.66 -3.50
CA THR A 478 -15.50 9.01 -3.45
C THR A 478 -15.16 8.49 -2.04
N GLN A 479 -15.55 9.20 -0.97
CA GLN A 479 -15.39 8.72 0.42
C GLN A 479 -16.29 7.52 0.74
N VAL A 480 -17.50 7.42 0.17
CA VAL A 480 -18.33 6.20 0.23
C VAL A 480 -17.64 5.02 -0.46
N LEU A 481 -17.05 5.25 -1.64
CA LEU A 481 -16.32 4.23 -2.39
C LEU A 481 -15.05 3.76 -1.69
N GLU A 482 -14.36 4.62 -0.93
CA GLU A 482 -13.13 4.31 -0.19
C GLU A 482 -13.40 3.40 1.03
N LYS A 483 -14.46 3.68 1.79
CA LYS A 483 -14.78 2.89 2.99
C LYS A 483 -15.23 1.45 2.68
N ASP A 484 -15.87 1.23 1.53
CA ASP A 484 -16.20 -0.11 0.97
C ASP A 484 -14.96 -0.98 0.68
N LEU A 485 -13.79 -0.37 0.57
CA LEU A 485 -12.54 -1.12 0.38
C LEU A 485 -12.08 -1.73 1.71
N ARG A 486 -12.24 -0.97 2.80
CA ARG A 486 -11.90 -1.39 4.16
C ARG A 486 -12.94 -2.33 4.77
N ARG A 487 -14.23 -2.13 4.44
CA ARG A 487 -15.35 -2.92 4.95
C ARG A 487 -16.41 -3.09 3.84
N PRO A 488 -16.33 -4.15 3.02
CA PRO A 488 -17.28 -4.39 1.94
C PRO A 488 -18.66 -4.77 2.48
N GLU A 489 -19.60 -3.85 2.38
CA GLU A 489 -21.02 -4.05 2.66
C GLU A 489 -21.85 -3.58 1.46
N SER A 490 -23.04 -4.16 1.25
CA SER A 490 -23.91 -3.82 0.12
C SER A 490 -24.44 -2.37 0.14
N VAL A 491 -24.11 -1.60 1.18
CA VAL A 491 -24.47 -0.20 1.39
C VAL A 491 -24.14 0.69 0.20
N VAL A 492 -23.00 0.48 -0.47
CA VAL A 492 -22.57 1.30 -1.63
C VAL A 492 -23.61 1.32 -2.73
N ASP A 493 -24.20 0.16 -3.03
CA ASP A 493 -25.06 -0.03 -4.19
C ASP A 493 -26.43 0.65 -4.03
N GLU A 494 -26.78 1.01 -2.79
CA GLU A 494 -27.98 1.77 -2.45
C GLU A 494 -27.67 3.24 -2.12
N LEU A 495 -26.55 3.50 -1.44
CA LEU A 495 -26.17 4.83 -0.96
C LEU A 495 -25.67 5.75 -2.08
N ILE A 496 -24.91 5.26 -3.06
CA ILE A 496 -24.41 6.11 -4.16
C ILE A 496 -25.53 6.58 -5.09
N PRO A 497 -26.46 5.72 -5.57
CA PRO A 497 -27.62 6.18 -6.32
C PRO A 497 -28.48 7.17 -5.53
N PHE A 498 -28.65 6.92 -4.22
CA PHE A 498 -29.34 7.85 -3.32
C PHE A 498 -28.66 9.23 -3.28
N LEU A 499 -27.35 9.32 -3.01
CA LEU A 499 -26.64 10.60 -2.92
C LEU A 499 -26.68 11.38 -4.24
N ILE A 500 -26.51 10.70 -5.37
CA ILE A 500 -26.65 11.31 -6.72
C ILE A 500 -28.08 11.86 -6.90
N SER A 501 -29.12 11.10 -6.50
CA SER A 501 -30.51 11.58 -6.55
C SER A 501 -30.81 12.79 -5.65
N GLN A 502 -30.04 12.99 -4.58
CA GLN A 502 -30.13 14.18 -3.72
C GLN A 502 -29.32 15.38 -4.27
N GLY A 503 -28.68 15.24 -5.44
CA GLY A 503 -27.89 16.30 -6.07
C GLY A 503 -26.45 16.40 -5.56
N VAL A 504 -25.95 15.42 -4.80
CA VAL A 504 -24.54 15.37 -4.39
C VAL A 504 -23.67 15.24 -5.64
N SER A 505 -22.86 16.26 -5.89
CA SER A 505 -22.05 16.33 -7.11
C SER A 505 -20.90 15.32 -7.07
N LEU A 506 -20.70 14.56 -8.14
CA LEU A 506 -19.61 13.59 -8.29
C LEU A 506 -18.23 14.22 -8.04
N VAL A 507 -18.05 15.42 -8.57
CA VAL A 507 -16.89 16.30 -8.43
C VAL A 507 -17.39 17.72 -8.16
N SER A 508 -16.58 18.57 -7.50
CA SER A 508 -16.86 20.01 -7.39
C SER A 508 -16.08 20.85 -8.42
N SER A 509 -15.16 20.22 -9.16
CA SER A 509 -14.17 20.88 -10.01
C SER A 509 -13.44 19.94 -10.98
N GLU A 510 -12.66 20.53 -11.89
CA GLU A 510 -11.68 19.80 -12.72
C GLU A 510 -10.53 19.15 -11.93
N ASN A 511 -10.34 19.58 -10.68
CA ASN A 511 -9.29 19.08 -9.82
C ASN A 511 -9.76 17.89 -8.97
N ASP A 512 -11.06 17.63 -8.78
CA ASP A 512 -11.50 16.54 -7.87
C ASP A 512 -11.30 15.15 -8.47
N VAL A 513 -11.08 14.16 -7.60
CA VAL A 513 -10.88 12.76 -7.99
C VAL A 513 -12.22 12.18 -8.46
N ASP A 514 -12.32 11.93 -9.77
CA ASP A 514 -13.53 11.37 -10.40
C ASP A 514 -13.93 10.03 -9.75
N PRO A 515 -15.14 9.91 -9.16
CA PRO A 515 -15.53 8.69 -8.44
C PRO A 515 -15.64 7.45 -9.34
N LEU A 516 -15.93 7.62 -10.63
CA LEU A 516 -15.98 6.50 -11.57
C LEU A 516 -14.57 6.02 -11.90
N TRP A 517 -13.64 6.93 -12.22
CA TRP A 517 -12.23 6.59 -12.37
C TRP A 517 -11.68 5.90 -11.12
N PHE A 518 -11.96 6.43 -9.93
CA PHE A 518 -11.55 5.84 -8.66
C PHE A 518 -12.05 4.39 -8.54
N LYS A 519 -13.34 4.12 -8.80
CA LYS A 519 -13.88 2.76 -8.71
C LYS A 519 -13.32 1.82 -9.77
N LEU A 520 -13.06 2.30 -10.99
CA LEU A 520 -12.41 1.52 -12.04
C LEU A 520 -10.95 1.19 -11.67
N GLN A 521 -10.18 2.16 -11.17
CA GLN A 521 -8.81 1.93 -10.67
C GLN A 521 -8.81 0.95 -9.50
N THR A 522 -9.75 1.03 -8.56
CA THR A 522 -9.83 0.04 -7.48
C THR A 522 -10.23 -1.36 -7.98
N LEU A 523 -11.14 -1.45 -8.96
CA LEU A 523 -11.49 -2.72 -9.60
C LEU A 523 -10.29 -3.33 -10.35
N ASN A 524 -9.47 -2.48 -10.99
CA ASN A 524 -8.18 -2.85 -11.58
C ASN A 524 -7.20 -3.34 -10.52
N GLU A 525 -7.09 -2.68 -9.36
CA GLU A 525 -6.17 -3.08 -8.29
C GLU A 525 -6.55 -4.41 -7.64
N VAL A 526 -7.80 -4.54 -7.19
CA VAL A 526 -8.28 -5.66 -6.35
C VAL A 526 -8.60 -6.92 -7.15
N GLY A 527 -9.25 -6.80 -8.31
CA GLY A 527 -9.39 -7.91 -9.27
C GLY A 527 -9.97 -9.23 -8.76
N ASP A 528 -10.86 -9.23 -7.77
CA ASP A 528 -11.44 -10.47 -7.20
C ASP A 528 -12.63 -10.98 -8.06
N PRO A 529 -12.53 -12.17 -8.69
CA PRO A 529 -13.63 -12.76 -9.46
C PRO A 529 -14.83 -13.20 -8.62
N LYS A 530 -14.69 -13.29 -7.29
CA LYS A 530 -15.78 -13.65 -6.37
C LYS A 530 -16.53 -12.43 -5.82
N ARG A 531 -15.97 -11.21 -5.91
CA ARG A 531 -16.64 -9.99 -5.45
C ARG A 531 -17.80 -9.65 -6.38
N ALA A 532 -18.95 -9.31 -5.78
CA ALA A 532 -20.07 -8.76 -6.52
C ALA A 532 -19.71 -7.34 -7.02
N LEU A 533 -20.11 -6.99 -8.24
CA LEU A 533 -20.05 -5.62 -8.70
C LEU A 533 -21.21 -4.84 -8.07
N PRO A 534 -20.99 -3.62 -7.55
CA PRO A 534 -22.08 -2.74 -7.14
C PRO A 534 -22.72 -2.16 -8.42
N PHE A 535 -23.70 -2.88 -8.96
CA PHE A 535 -24.27 -2.61 -10.27
C PHE A 535 -25.06 -1.30 -10.35
N ASN A 536 -25.87 -0.99 -9.35
CA ASN A 536 -26.68 0.23 -9.31
C ASN A 536 -25.80 1.47 -9.10
N ALA A 537 -24.79 1.38 -8.23
CA ALA A 537 -23.79 2.44 -8.06
C ALA A 537 -22.98 2.66 -9.35
N LEU A 538 -22.49 1.60 -9.99
CA LEU A 538 -21.76 1.71 -11.26
C LEU A 538 -22.65 2.32 -12.37
N SER A 539 -23.90 1.88 -12.53
CA SER A 539 -24.82 2.48 -13.51
C SER A 539 -25.00 3.97 -13.24
N SER A 540 -25.28 4.34 -11.98
CA SER A 540 -25.48 5.74 -11.57
C SER A 540 -24.24 6.60 -11.84
N LEU A 541 -23.03 6.10 -11.57
CA LEU A 541 -21.78 6.77 -11.90
C LEU A 541 -21.60 6.93 -13.42
N ILE A 542 -21.76 5.86 -14.19
CA ILE A 542 -21.58 5.82 -15.66
C ILE A 542 -22.67 6.63 -16.41
N GLU A 543 -23.81 6.90 -15.77
CA GLU A 543 -24.86 7.77 -16.28
C GLU A 543 -24.61 9.26 -16.05
N HIS A 544 -23.88 9.62 -14.98
CA HIS A 544 -23.68 11.01 -14.56
C HIS A 544 -22.24 11.52 -14.74
N THR A 545 -21.24 10.65 -14.97
CA THR A 545 -19.86 11.02 -15.31
C THR A 545 -19.69 11.30 -16.81
N GLN A 546 -18.99 12.38 -17.15
CA GLN A 546 -18.50 12.62 -18.52
C GLN A 546 -17.26 11.76 -18.81
N LEU A 547 -17.50 10.58 -19.39
CA LEU A 547 -16.45 9.63 -19.80
C LEU A 547 -15.39 10.31 -20.67
N ASN A 548 -14.12 9.95 -20.44
CA ASN A 548 -12.96 10.62 -21.01
C ASN A 548 -11.74 9.67 -21.04
N ASP A 549 -10.60 10.19 -21.49
CA ASP A 549 -9.32 9.48 -21.66
C ASP A 549 -8.82 8.75 -20.41
N THR A 550 -9.01 9.29 -19.20
CA THR A 550 -8.59 8.60 -17.97
C THR A 550 -9.42 7.33 -17.71
N HIS A 551 -10.68 7.32 -18.15
CA HIS A 551 -11.58 6.17 -18.06
C HIS A 551 -11.25 5.11 -19.11
N ILE A 552 -10.80 5.54 -20.30
CA ILE A 552 -10.34 4.63 -21.37
C ILE A 552 -9.08 3.90 -20.90
N ASP A 553 -8.09 4.63 -20.40
CA ASP A 553 -6.86 4.05 -19.86
C ASP A 553 -7.14 3.11 -18.67
N ALA A 554 -8.00 3.50 -17.72
CA ALA A 554 -8.41 2.63 -16.61
C ALA A 554 -9.08 1.33 -17.10
N MET A 555 -10.01 1.41 -18.07
CA MET A 555 -10.65 0.22 -18.65
C MET A 555 -9.65 -0.67 -19.40
N TYR A 556 -8.70 -0.11 -20.15
CA TYR A 556 -7.70 -0.92 -20.85
C TYR A 556 -6.62 -1.50 -19.91
N LYS A 557 -6.32 -0.86 -18.77
CA LYS A 557 -5.55 -1.47 -17.68
C LYS A 557 -6.29 -2.66 -17.05
N ILE A 558 -7.60 -2.54 -16.79
CA ILE A 558 -8.45 -3.67 -16.38
C ILE A 558 -8.39 -4.79 -17.44
N LYS A 559 -8.43 -4.47 -18.74
CA LYS A 559 -8.34 -5.43 -19.84
C LYS A 559 -7.04 -6.24 -19.81
N ARG A 560 -5.89 -5.56 -19.70
CA ARG A 560 -4.54 -6.16 -19.64
C ARG A 560 -4.34 -7.03 -18.40
N LYS A 561 -4.79 -6.57 -17.22
CA LYS A 561 -4.60 -7.27 -15.94
C LYS A 561 -5.65 -8.36 -15.71
N HIS A 562 -6.92 -8.04 -15.95
CA HIS A 562 -8.13 -8.80 -15.57
C HIS A 562 -9.17 -8.85 -16.72
N GLU A 563 -8.82 -9.46 -17.86
CA GLU A 563 -9.69 -9.58 -19.05
C GLU A 563 -11.14 -10.05 -18.76
N TRP A 564 -11.34 -10.99 -17.81
CA TRP A 564 -12.67 -11.43 -17.38
C TRP A 564 -13.52 -10.30 -16.77
N LEU A 565 -12.88 -9.36 -16.08
CA LEU A 565 -13.52 -8.22 -15.42
C LEU A 565 -13.85 -7.14 -16.44
N TYR A 566 -12.97 -6.90 -17.42
CA TYR A 566 -13.28 -6.05 -18.57
C TYR A 566 -14.53 -6.57 -19.30
N ASN A 567 -14.54 -7.86 -19.66
CA ASN A 567 -15.65 -8.46 -20.38
C ASN A 567 -16.98 -8.36 -19.60
N ARG A 568 -16.95 -8.67 -18.29
CA ARG A 568 -18.12 -8.52 -17.40
C ARG A 568 -18.60 -7.06 -17.28
N LEU A 569 -17.67 -6.10 -17.23
CA LEU A 569 -18.00 -4.67 -17.18
C LEU A 569 -18.65 -4.18 -18.47
N ILE A 570 -18.12 -4.52 -19.65
CA ILE A 570 -18.73 -4.08 -20.92
C ILE A 570 -20.06 -4.78 -21.23
N GLU A 571 -20.24 -6.03 -20.80
CA GLU A 571 -21.50 -6.78 -20.92
C GLU A 571 -22.65 -6.09 -20.17
N HIS A 572 -22.38 -5.60 -18.95
CA HIS A 572 -23.38 -4.94 -18.11
C HIS A 572 -23.44 -3.43 -18.32
N PHE A 573 -22.34 -2.80 -18.78
CA PHE A 573 -22.22 -1.36 -19.03
C PHE A 573 -21.59 -1.08 -20.40
N PRO A 574 -22.33 -1.22 -21.52
CA PRO A 574 -21.78 -1.02 -22.87
C PRO A 574 -21.17 0.37 -23.14
N LYS A 575 -21.51 1.38 -22.33
CA LYS A 575 -20.86 2.71 -22.34
C LYS A 575 -19.36 2.67 -22.03
N LEU A 576 -18.84 1.59 -21.43
CA LEU A 576 -17.43 1.39 -21.11
C LEU A 576 -16.66 0.59 -22.18
N ASP A 577 -17.31 0.14 -23.27
CA ASP A 577 -16.59 -0.49 -24.39
C ASP A 577 -16.02 0.60 -25.30
N PHE A 578 -14.83 1.06 -24.94
CA PHE A 578 -14.14 2.13 -25.63
C PHE A 578 -13.29 1.63 -26.82
N ASP A 579 -13.20 2.45 -27.86
CA ASP A 579 -12.18 2.31 -28.91
C ASP A 579 -10.77 2.17 -28.27
N LYS A 580 -9.91 1.37 -28.90
CA LYS A 580 -8.56 1.09 -28.38
C LYS A 580 -7.72 2.38 -28.34
N PRO A 581 -7.12 2.76 -27.19
CA PRO A 581 -6.25 3.93 -27.12
C PRO A 581 -4.92 3.69 -27.86
N ASP A 582 -4.32 4.77 -28.35
CA ASP A 582 -3.01 4.75 -29.03
C ASP A 582 -1.85 4.40 -28.09
N GLU A 583 -1.95 4.79 -26.81
CA GLU A 583 -0.98 4.54 -25.74
C GLU A 583 -1.68 4.39 -24.38
N LEU A 584 -1.07 3.65 -23.44
CA LEU A 584 -1.45 3.63 -22.01
C LEU A 584 -0.47 4.48 -21.22
N ILE A 585 -0.94 5.11 -20.14
CA ILE A 585 -0.14 6.02 -19.33
C ILE A 585 0.31 5.31 -18.05
N GLU A 586 1.62 5.09 -17.88
CA GLU A 586 2.19 4.76 -16.57
C GLU A 586 2.78 6.04 -15.95
N ILE A 587 2.51 6.24 -14.66
CA ILE A 587 2.91 7.46 -13.95
C ILE A 587 4.17 7.18 -13.13
N GLU A 588 5.26 7.85 -13.50
CA GLU A 588 6.52 7.84 -12.75
C GLU A 588 6.45 8.87 -11.64
N CYS A 589 6.32 8.42 -10.39
CA CYS A 589 6.30 9.34 -9.26
C CYS A 589 7.62 10.09 -9.07
N THR A 590 7.61 11.41 -9.30
CA THR A 590 8.74 12.31 -9.03
C THR A 590 8.64 12.95 -7.66
N PHE A 591 9.77 12.93 -6.92
CA PHE A 591 9.86 13.26 -5.50
C PHE A 591 11.29 13.65 -5.09
#